data_AF-A0A6J4RBT3-F1
#
_entry.id   AF-A0A6J4RBT3-F1
#
_cell.length_a   1.000
_cell.length_b   1.000
_cell.length_c   1.000
_cell.angle_alpha   90.00
_cell.angle_beta   90.00
_cell.angle_gamma   90.00
#
_symmetry.space_group_name_H-M   'P 1'
#
loop_
_entity.id
_entity.type
_entity.pdbx_description
1 polymer ?
#
loop_
_entity_poly.entity_id
_entity_poly.type
_entity_poly.pdbx_seq_one_letter_code
_entity_poly.pdbx_strand_id
1 'polypeptide(L)' 'MSAGIAAGLFLVVVGLVALSFGIYALTRGGRGQEGGFGPLSERGIHVVAGIRMTLIGLGSLGFGAYLLWSTT' A
#
# COMPACT_ATOMS: atom_id res chain seq x y z
N MET A 1 12.08 12.78 20.24
CA MET A 1 11.15 11.74 19.73
C MET A 1 11.78 10.39 19.99
N SER A 2 11.07 9.42 20.58
CA SER A 2 11.61 8.07 20.75
C SER A 2 11.67 7.35 19.40
N ALA A 3 12.57 6.38 19.26
CA ALA A 3 12.67 5.59 18.03
C ALA A 3 11.36 4.87 17.68
N GLY A 4 10.61 4.42 18.71
CA GLY A 4 9.32 3.77 18.53
C GLY A 4 8.23 4.70 17.98
N ILE A 5 8.12 5.94 18.49
CA ILE A 5 7.20 6.95 17.94
C ILE A 5 7.58 7.29 16.50
N ALA A 6 8.87 7.46 16.22
CA ALA A 6 9.36 7.77 14.87
C ALA A 6 9.01 6.66 13.86
N ALA A 7 9.27 5.40 14.24
CA ALA A 7 8.94 4.24 13.43
C ALA A 7 7.42 4.08 13.25
N GLY A 8 6.64 4.29 14.31
CA GLY A 8 5.18 4.24 14.26
C GLY A 8 4.59 5.25 13.27
N LEU A 9 5.01 6.52 13.36
CA LEU A 9 4.58 7.57 12.42
C LEU A 9 5.00 7.27 10.99
N PHE A 10 6.24 6.81 10.78
CA PHE A 10 6.74 6.42 9.46
C PHE A 10 5.88 5.32 8.84
N LEU A 11 5.59 4.26 9.61
CA LEU A 11 4.75 3.15 9.14
C LEU A 11 3.33 3.58 8.84
N VAL A 12 2.74 4.49 9.62
CA VAL A 12 1.42 5.04 9.32
C VAL A 12 1.44 5.79 7.98
N VAL A 13 2.42 6.67 7.76
CA VAL A 13 2.52 7.45 6.51
C VAL A 13 2.72 6.54 5.30
N VAL A 14 3.67 5.61 5.38
CA VAL A 14 3.92 4.63 4.31
C VAL A 14 2.66 3.78 4.07
N GLY A 15 1.99 3.37 5.14
CA GLY A 15 0.77 2.58 5.08
C GLY A 15 -0.36 3.30 4.33
N LEU A 16 -0.58 4.58 4.62
CA LEU A 16 -1.57 5.41 3.94
C LEU A 16 -1.24 5.60 2.45
N VAL A 17 0.04 5.85 2.12
CA VAL A 17 0.47 6.00 0.73
C VAL A 17 0.27 4.70 -0.05
N ALA A 18 0.72 3.58 0.51
CA ALA A 18 0.61 2.27 -0.13
C ALA A 18 -0.86 1.84 -0.29
N LEU A 19 -1.69 2.07 0.73
CA LEU A 19 -3.12 1.74 0.68
C LEU A 19 -3.84 2.59 -0.37
N SER A 20 -3.56 3.90 -0.42
CA SER A 20 -4.16 4.81 -1.41
C SER A 20 -3.79 4.40 -2.83
N PHE A 21 -2.50 4.10 -3.07
CA PHE A 21 -2.05 3.59 -4.35
C PHE A 21 -2.69 2.24 -4.69
N GLY A 22 -2.78 1.33 -3.72
CA GLY A 22 -3.41 0.02 -3.89
C GLY A 22 -4.87 0.13 -4.35
N ILE A 23 -5.65 0.96 -3.66
CA ILE A 23 -7.05 1.25 -4.01
C ILE A 23 -7.13 1.88 -5.39
N TYR A 24 -6.28 2.86 -5.70
CA TYR A 24 -6.24 3.47 -7.03
C TYR A 24 -5.95 2.43 -8.13
N ALA A 25 -4.94 1.58 -7.94
CA ALA A 25 -4.56 0.59 -8.94
C ALA A 25 -5.67 -0.46 -9.17
N LEU A 26 -6.34 -0.92 -8.10
CA LEU A 26 -7.48 -1.84 -8.19
C LEU A 26 -8.68 -1.21 -8.93
N THR A 27 -8.98 0.04 -8.58
CA THR A 27 -10.17 0.73 -9.06
C THR A 27 -9.98 1.44 -10.38
N ARG A 28 -8.77 1.82 -10.79
CA ARG A 28 -8.56 2.63 -12.01
C ARG A 28 -7.34 2.21 -12.85
N GLY A 29 -6.36 1.54 -12.24
CA GLY A 29 -5.11 1.19 -12.91
C GLY A 29 -5.33 0.39 -14.20
N GLY A 30 -4.56 0.70 -15.26
CA GLY A 30 -4.58 0.00 -16.54
C GLY A 30 -5.91 0.04 -17.31
N ARG A 31 -6.88 0.88 -16.93
CA ARG A 31 -8.15 1.03 -17.69
C ARG A 31 -7.91 1.82 -18.98
N GLY A 32 -8.28 1.22 -20.11
CA GLY A 32 -8.15 1.86 -21.43
C GLY A 32 -6.71 2.00 -21.90
N GLN A 33 -5.76 1.29 -21.28
CA GLN A 33 -4.37 1.25 -21.68
C GLN A 33 -4.10 -0.04 -22.45
N GLU A 34 -3.41 0.08 -23.57
CA GLU A 34 -2.90 -1.06 -24.35
C GLU A 34 -1.52 -1.47 -23.81
N GLY A 35 -1.27 -2.78 -23.73
CA GLY A 35 -0.05 -3.33 -23.15
C GLY A 35 -0.30 -4.57 -22.30
N GLY A 36 0.77 -5.02 -21.65
CA GLY A 36 0.75 -6.22 -20.82
C GLY A 36 2.11 -6.90 -20.76
N PHE A 37 2.20 -7.91 -19.90
CA PHE A 37 3.40 -8.71 -19.69
C PHE A 37 3.01 -10.19 -19.62
N GLY A 38 3.43 -10.95 -20.62
CA GLY A 38 3.07 -12.35 -20.77
C GLY A 38 1.54 -12.54 -20.85
N PRO A 39 0.94 -13.43 -20.03
CA PRO A 39 -0.50 -13.70 -20.06
C PRO A 39 -1.35 -12.59 -19.43
N LEU A 40 -0.74 -11.57 -18.81
CA LEU A 40 -1.45 -10.52 -18.11
C LEU A 40 -1.60 -9.28 -18.99
N SER A 41 -2.83 -8.79 -19.10
CA SER A 41 -3.11 -7.47 -19.64
C SER A 41 -2.57 -6.36 -18.72
N GLU A 42 -2.46 -5.15 -19.25
CA GLU A 42 -2.08 -3.96 -18.47
C GLU A 42 -2.96 -3.78 -17.22
N ARG A 43 -4.27 -4.04 -17.35
CA ARG A 43 -5.19 -4.06 -16.21
C ARG A 43 -4.84 -5.15 -15.20
N GLY A 44 -4.49 -6.34 -15.67
CA GLY A 44 -4.08 -7.46 -14.80
C GLY A 44 -2.85 -7.12 -13.96
N ILE A 45 -1.84 -6.49 -14.57
CA ILE A 45 -0.63 -6.04 -13.87
C ILE A 45 -1.00 -5.05 -12.76
N HIS A 46 -1.82 -4.04 -13.08
CA HIS A 46 -2.27 -3.05 -12.11
C HIS A 46 -3.10 -3.65 -10.96
N VAL A 47 -3.92 -4.68 -11.24
CA VAL A 47 -4.65 -5.40 -10.18
C VAL A 47 -3.68 -6.12 -9.24
N VAL A 48 -2.70 -6.84 -9.78
CA VAL A 48 -1.70 -7.55 -8.94
C VAL A 48 -0.87 -6.55 -8.12
N ALA A 49 -0.43 -5.46 -8.72
CA ALA A 49 0.25 -4.38 -8.02
C ALA A 49 -0.65 -3.78 -6.93
N GLY A 50 -1.93 -3.55 -7.24
CA GLY A 50 -2.91 -3.01 -6.32
C GLY A 50 -3.14 -3.90 -5.09
N ILE A 51 -3.24 -5.22 -5.28
CA ILE A 51 -3.35 -6.19 -4.18
C ILE A 51 -2.11 -6.12 -3.28
N ARG A 52 -0.90 -6.20 -3.86
CA ARG A 52 0.35 -6.15 -3.10
C ARG A 52 0.46 -4.87 -2.27
N MET A 53 0.16 -3.73 -2.89
CA MET A 53 0.26 -2.43 -2.23
C MET A 53 -0.82 -2.25 -1.15
N THR A 54 -2.01 -2.82 -1.34
CA THR A 54 -3.06 -2.85 -0.31
C THR A 54 -2.61 -3.66 0.91
N LEU A 55 -2.04 -4.85 0.70
CA LEU A 55 -1.53 -5.69 1.79
C LEU A 55 -0.39 -5.03 2.56
N ILE A 56 0.56 -4.42 1.84
CA ILE A 56 1.64 -3.62 2.44
C ILE A 56 1.05 -2.47 3.25
N GLY A 57 0.10 -1.73 2.67
CA GLY A 57 -0.57 -0.61 3.32
C GLY A 57 -1.24 -0.99 4.63
N LEU A 58 -2.07 -2.05 4.61
CA LEU A 58 -2.75 -2.56 5.81
C LEU A 58 -1.76 -3.05 6.87
N GLY A 59 -0.72 -3.78 6.47
CA GLY A 59 0.34 -4.23 7.38
C GLY A 59 1.05 -3.06 8.04
N SER A 60 1.53 -2.09 7.26
CA SER A 60 2.20 -0.89 7.77
C SER A 60 1.30 -0.07 8.70
N LEU A 61 0.01 0.10 8.37
CA LEU A 61 -0.95 0.76 9.26
C LEU A 61 -1.12 0.02 10.58
N GLY A 62 -1.28 -1.31 10.53
CA GLY A 62 -1.43 -2.14 11.73
C GLY A 62 -0.21 -2.07 12.65
N PHE A 63 0.99 -2.26 12.10
CA PHE A 63 2.24 -2.14 12.87
C PHE A 63 2.50 -0.72 13.36
N GLY A 64 2.23 0.29 12.53
CA GLY A 64 2.37 1.69 12.90
C GLY A 64 1.46 2.07 14.07
N ALA A 65 0.18 1.71 13.99
CA ALA A 65 -0.79 1.93 15.06
C ALA A 65 -0.39 1.20 16.35
N TYR A 66 0.09 -0.05 16.23
CA TYR A 66 0.57 -0.81 17.38
C TYR A 66 1.79 -0.16 18.05
N LEU A 67 2.78 0.31 17.28
CA LEU A 67 3.94 1.00 17.82
C LEU A 67 3.56 2.31 18.50
N LEU A 68 2.67 3.10 17.89
CA LEU A 68 2.20 4.34 18.50
C LEU A 68 1.47 4.06 19.82
N TRP A 69 0.59 3.07 19.83
CA TRP A 69 -0.15 2.67 21.04
C TRP A 69 0.75 2.15 22.16
N SER A 70 1.79 1.38 21.83
CA SER A 70 2.70 0.78 22.82
C SER A 70 3.79 1.73 23.32
N THR A 71 3.94 2.90 22.68
CA THR A 71 4.97 3.90 23.03
C THR A 71 4.41 5.20 23.61
N THR A 72 3.08 5.32 23.69
CA THR A 72 2.34 6.28 24.53
C THR A 72 2.15 5.75 25.93
#